data_AF-A0A2X4TMF8-F1
#
_entry.id   AF-A0A2X4TMF8-F1
#
_cell.length_a   1.000
_cell.length_b   1.000
_cell.length_c   1.000
_cell.angle_alpha   90.00
_cell.angle_beta   90.00
_cell.angle_gamma   90.00
#
_symmetry.space_group_name_H-M   'P 1'
#
loop_
_entity.id
_entity.type
_entity.pdbx_description
1 polymer ?
#
loop_
_entity_poly.entity_id
_entity_poly.type
_entity_poly.pdbx_seq_one_letter_code
_entity_poly.pdbx_strand_id
1 'polypeptide(L)'
;MNFLTKKRVMLLIFLVPVLLYIGYELFLSRKLSPPADSERLTVSFRVPEGVTLLPLGGLYESSECTNTNFTAGGNTYQADATTGVSLPFVSQGSGNIMSVSIAKDGGGVVGGS
;
A
#
# COMPACT_ATOMS: atom_id res chain seq x y z
N MET A 1 -36.47 25.96 16.83
CA MET A 1 -35.16 25.28 16.65
C MET A 1 -34.05 26.29 16.92
N ASN A 2 -33.19 26.04 17.91
CA ASN A 2 -32.39 27.10 18.54
C ASN A 2 -31.02 27.19 17.84
N PHE A 3 -30.39 28.36 17.85
CA PHE A 3 -29.10 28.60 17.16
C PHE A 3 -28.01 27.58 17.54
N LEU A 4 -27.99 27.16 18.82
CA LEU A 4 -27.11 26.12 19.34
C LEU A 4 -27.42 24.73 18.75
N THR A 5 -28.69 24.39 18.57
CA THR A 5 -29.14 23.15 17.92
C THR A 5 -28.77 23.15 16.44
N LYS A 6 -28.93 24.29 15.75
CA LYS A 6 -28.55 24.46 14.34
C LYS A 6 -27.04 24.31 14.13
N LYS A 7 -26.20 24.88 15.01
CA LYS A 7 -24.74 24.70 14.98
C LYS A 7 -24.31 23.26 15.23
N ARG A 8 -24.94 22.57 16.20
CA ARG A 8 -24.66 21.15 16.48
C ARG A 8 -25.06 20.24 15.31
N VAL A 9 -26.23 20.48 14.72
CA VAL A 9 -26.70 19.73 13.54
C VAL A 9 -25.77 19.98 12.34
N MET A 10 -25.39 21.24 12.09
CA MET A 10 -24.43 21.56 11.03
C MET A 10 -23.07 20.91 11.28
N LEU A 11 -22.54 20.94 12.51
CA LEU A 11 -21.30 20.27 12.86
C LEU A 11 -21.38 18.77 12.60
N LEU A 12 -22.46 18.09 13.02
CA LEU A 12 -22.64 16.66 12.79
C LEU A 12 -22.74 16.32 11.30
N ILE A 13 -23.41 17.15 10.50
CA ILE A 13 -23.50 16.97 9.04
C ILE A 13 -22.12 17.01 8.38
N PHE A 14 -21.19 17.81 8.87
CA PHE A 14 -19.82 17.85 8.33
C PHE A 14 -18.91 16.78 8.93
N LEU A 15 -19.04 16.49 10.22
CA LEU A 15 -18.09 15.66 10.96
C LEU A 15 -18.33 14.16 10.69
N VAL A 16 -19.58 13.73 10.55
CA VAL A 16 -19.93 12.33 10.24
C VAL A 16 -19.38 11.84 8.90
N PRO A 17 -19.59 12.51 7.76
CA PRO A 17 -19.03 12.05 6.49
C PRO A 17 -17.50 12.06 6.46
N VAL A 18 -16.86 13.02 7.15
CA VAL A 18 -15.40 13.04 7.30
C VAL A 18 -14.90 11.81 8.05
N LEU A 19 -15.56 11.44 9.17
CA LEU A 19 -15.22 10.23 9.91
C LEU A 19 -15.46 8.95 9.11
N LEU A 20 -16.54 8.90 8.33
CA LEU A 20 -16.83 7.76 7.44
C LEU A 20 -15.76 7.62 6.35
N TYR A 21 -15.33 8.73 5.74
CA TYR A 21 -14.27 8.73 4.73
C TYR A 21 -12.93 8.25 5.31
N ILE A 22 -12.52 8.80 6.47
CA ILE A 22 -11.28 8.37 7.15
C ILE A 22 -11.36 6.89 7.53
N GLY A 23 -12.51 6.43 8.01
CA GLY A 23 -12.74 5.02 8.35
C GLY A 23 -12.61 4.09 7.14
N TYR A 24 -13.12 4.52 5.98
CA TYR A 24 -13.01 3.77 4.73
C TYR A 24 -11.56 3.66 4.25
N GLU A 25 -10.81 4.77 4.22
CA GLU A 25 -9.39 4.78 3.86
C GLU A 25 -8.56 3.87 4.77
N LEU A 26 -8.83 3.89 6.08
CA LEU A 26 -8.13 3.06 7.05
C LEU A 26 -8.45 1.57 6.87
N PHE A 27 -9.70 1.24 6.54
CA PHE A 27 -10.12 -0.14 6.23
C PHE A 27 -9.42 -0.67 4.98
N LEU A 28 -9.38 0.13 3.92
CA LEU A 28 -8.71 -0.24 2.67
C LEU A 28 -7.21 -0.41 2.90
N SER A 29 -6.58 0.54 3.61
CA SER A 29 -5.18 0.46 4.00
C SER A 29 -4.84 -0.81 4.79
N ARG A 30 -5.70 -1.25 5.70
CA ARG A 30 -5.50 -2.51 6.44
C ARG A 30 -5.61 -3.75 5.56
N LYS A 31 -6.54 -3.76 4.59
CA LYS A 31 -6.68 -4.87 3.65
C LYS A 31 -5.44 -5.04 2.75
N LEU A 32 -4.75 -3.94 2.48
CA LEU A 32 -3.62 -3.89 1.56
C LEU A 32 -2.26 -3.94 2.26
N SER A 33 -2.20 -3.59 3.53
CA SER A 33 -1.01 -3.75 4.34
C SER A 33 -0.74 -5.24 4.59
N PRO A 34 0.54 -5.64 4.69
CA PRO A 34 0.86 -7.00 5.09
C PRO A 34 0.20 -7.36 6.42
N PRO A 35 -0.44 -8.53 6.53
CA PRO A 35 -0.86 -9.08 7.82
C PRO A 35 0.31 -9.16 8.81
N ALA A 36 0.04 -9.00 10.10
CA ALA A 36 1.07 -9.01 11.14
C ALA A 36 1.82 -10.36 11.22
N ASP A 37 1.14 -11.44 10.83
CA ASP A 37 1.60 -12.82 10.78
C ASP A 37 1.96 -13.28 9.36
N SER A 38 2.05 -12.36 8.39
CA SER A 38 2.39 -12.71 7.01
C SER A 38 3.77 -13.35 6.92
N GLU A 39 3.86 -14.44 6.15
CA GLU A 39 5.12 -15.07 5.78
C GLU A 39 6.01 -14.03 5.08
N ARG A 40 7.30 -13.99 5.45
CA ARG A 40 8.24 -13.01 4.89
C ARG A 40 9.38 -13.68 4.16
N LEU A 41 9.61 -13.24 2.92
CA LEU A 41 10.79 -13.59 2.14
C LEU A 41 11.90 -12.59 2.46
N THR A 42 13.05 -13.08 2.93
CA THR A 42 14.22 -12.24 3.20
C THR A 42 15.31 -12.54 2.19
N VAL A 43 15.73 -11.52 1.46
CA VAL A 43 16.86 -11.59 0.50
C VAL A 43 18.06 -10.87 1.11
N SER A 44 19.22 -11.50 1.07
CA SER A 44 20.45 -10.96 1.65
C SER A 44 21.60 -11.00 0.64
N PHE A 45 22.40 -9.95 0.61
CA PHE A 45 23.58 -9.82 -0.22
C PHE A 45 24.79 -9.46 0.62
N ARG A 46 25.94 -10.06 0.28
CA ARG A 46 27.24 -9.60 0.76
C ARG A 46 27.79 -8.61 -0.27
N VAL A 47 27.89 -7.34 0.10
CA VAL A 47 28.27 -6.23 -0.79
C VAL A 47 29.79 -6.05 -0.75
N PRO A 48 30.51 -6.22 -1.87
CA PRO A 48 31.95 -5.95 -1.91
C PRO A 48 32.28 -4.48 -1.66
N GLU A 49 33.51 -4.20 -1.26
CA GLU A 49 34.00 -2.82 -1.12
C GLU A 49 33.93 -2.08 -2.46
N GLY A 50 33.54 -0.81 -2.43
CA GLY A 50 33.41 0.02 -3.64
C GLY A 50 32.17 -0.27 -4.50
N VAL A 51 31.29 -1.20 -4.11
CA VAL A 51 30.04 -1.50 -4.83
C VAL A 51 28.85 -0.82 -4.16
N THR A 52 28.06 -0.09 -4.94
CA THR A 52 26.76 0.43 -4.49
C THR A 52 25.66 -0.59 -4.76
N LEU A 53 25.00 -1.07 -3.71
CA LEU A 53 23.82 -1.91 -3.85
C LEU A 53 22.59 -1.02 -4.11
N LEU A 54 21.93 -1.24 -5.24
CA LEU A 54 20.68 -0.55 -5.58
C LEU A 54 19.48 -1.18 -4.85
N PRO A 55 18.39 -0.41 -4.62
CA PRO A 55 17.16 -0.96 -4.05
C PRO A 55 16.61 -2.14 -4.86
N LEU A 56 15.94 -3.07 -4.17
CA LEU A 56 15.22 -4.14 -4.82
C LEU A 56 13.92 -3.59 -5.43
N GLY A 57 13.79 -3.71 -6.76
CA GLY A 57 12.53 -3.48 -7.45
C GLY A 57 11.59 -4.67 -7.31
N GLY A 58 10.33 -4.41 -6.97
CA GLY A 58 9.28 -5.43 -6.90
C GLY A 58 7.99 -4.96 -7.56
N LEU A 59 7.16 -5.93 -7.94
CA LEU A 59 5.80 -5.70 -8.42
C LEU A 59 4.85 -6.53 -7.54
N TYR A 60 3.94 -5.86 -6.85
CA TYR A 60 2.82 -6.50 -6.18
C TYR A 60 1.63 -6.51 -7.11
N GLU A 61 0.99 -7.67 -7.26
CA GLU A 61 -0.27 -7.84 -7.97
C GLU A 61 -1.39 -8.04 -6.93
N SER A 62 -2.53 -7.39 -7.14
CA SER A 62 -3.68 -7.48 -6.24
C SER A 62 -4.94 -7.82 -7.01
N SER A 63 -5.65 -8.86 -6.56
CA SER A 63 -7.01 -9.17 -7.02
C SER A 63 -8.08 -8.32 -6.32
N GLU A 64 -7.75 -7.68 -5.19
CA GLU A 64 -8.66 -6.80 -4.45
C GLU A 64 -8.71 -5.39 -5.05
N CYS A 65 -7.60 -4.94 -5.63
CA CYS A 65 -7.53 -3.69 -6.37
C CYS A 65 -7.44 -4.00 -7.85
N THR A 66 -8.47 -3.62 -8.60
CA THR A 66 -8.55 -3.92 -10.03
C THR A 66 -8.51 -2.64 -10.86
N ASN A 67 -7.92 -2.74 -12.04
CA ASN A 67 -7.94 -1.69 -13.06
C ASN A 67 -8.99 -2.04 -14.10
N THR A 68 -9.84 -1.06 -14.42
CA THR A 68 -10.78 -1.17 -15.55
C THR A 68 -10.03 -0.86 -16.84
N ASN A 69 -9.94 -1.85 -17.71
CA ASN A 69 -9.28 -1.76 -19.00
C ASN A 69 -10.29 -1.86 -20.14
N PHE A 70 -9.86 -1.46 -21.34
CA PHE A 70 -10.69 -1.48 -22.54
C PHE A 70 -10.10 -2.44 -23.57
N THR A 71 -10.94 -3.32 -24.09
CA THR A 71 -10.61 -4.10 -25.28
C THR A 71 -10.54 -3.21 -26.52
N ALA A 72 -9.92 -3.68 -27.60
CA ALA A 72 -9.89 -2.96 -28.87
C ALA A 72 -11.28 -2.64 -29.44
N GLY A 73 -12.31 -3.41 -29.05
CA GLY A 73 -13.72 -3.18 -29.41
C GLY A 73 -14.46 -2.23 -28.46
N GLY A 74 -13.80 -1.63 -27.47
CA GLY A 74 -14.38 -0.68 -26.53
C GLY A 74 -15.10 -1.31 -25.33
N ASN A 75 -15.19 -2.64 -25.24
CA ASN A 75 -15.76 -3.31 -24.07
C ASN A 75 -14.79 -3.21 -22.88
N THR A 76 -15.34 -3.03 -21.68
CA THR A 76 -14.56 -2.99 -20.44
C THR A 76 -14.30 -4.38 -19.87
N TYR A 77 -13.16 -4.55 -19.22
CA TYR A 77 -12.86 -5.72 -18.38
C TYR A 77 -12.06 -5.29 -17.15
N GLN A 78 -12.20 -6.03 -16.05
CA GLN A 78 -11.38 -5.84 -14.86
C GLN A 78 -10.11 -6.70 -14.97
N ALA A 79 -8.97 -6.10 -14.66
CA ALA A 79 -7.70 -6.81 -14.51
C ALA A 79 -7.11 -6.48 -13.14
N ASP A 80 -6.36 -7.41 -12.57
CA ASP A 80 -5.64 -7.21 -11.32
C ASP A 80 -4.70 -6.02 -11.44
N ALA A 81 -4.69 -5.15 -10.42
CA ALA A 81 -3.83 -3.99 -10.41
C ALA A 81 -2.44 -4.37 -9.91
N THR A 82 -1.42 -3.81 -10.56
CA THR A 82 -0.03 -3.98 -10.16
C THR A 82 0.53 -2.69 -9.58
N THR A 83 1.20 -2.79 -8.42
CA THR A 83 1.93 -1.68 -7.80
C THR A 83 3.42 -1.97 -7.81
N GLY A 84 4.20 -1.08 -8.42
CA GLY A 84 5.66 -1.09 -8.33
C GLY A 84 6.15 -0.62 -6.97
N VAL A 85 7.12 -1.32 -6.40
CA VAL A 85 7.77 -0.95 -5.14
C VAL A 85 9.29 -0.91 -5.31
N SER A 86 9.93 -0.01 -4.56
CA SER A 86 11.37 0.08 -4.43
C SER A 86 11.74 -0.11 -2.96
N LEU A 87 12.40 -1.22 -2.67
CA LEU A 87 12.67 -1.66 -1.30
C LEU A 87 14.17 -1.49 -1.00
N PRO A 88 14.55 -0.57 -0.10
CA PRO A 88 15.95 -0.37 0.26
C PRO A 88 16.46 -1.56 1.08
N PHE A 89 17.71 -1.95 0.84
CA PHE A 89 18.37 -2.91 1.70
C PHE A 89 18.85 -2.23 2.99
N VAL A 90 18.71 -2.94 4.11
CA VAL A 90 19.17 -2.52 5.43
C VAL A 90 20.37 -3.37 5.88
N SER A 91 21.32 -2.74 6.57
CA SER A 91 22.46 -3.45 7.15
C SER A 91 22.01 -4.36 8.28
N GLN A 92 22.58 -5.58 8.34
CA GLN A 92 22.34 -6.51 9.44
C GLN A 92 23.29 -6.35 10.64
N GLY A 93 24.15 -5.32 10.64
CA GLY A 93 25.05 -5.02 11.76
C GLY A 93 26.48 -4.71 11.30
N SER A 94 27.48 -5.17 12.05
CA SER A 94 28.89 -4.99 11.72
C SER A 94 29.34 -5.97 10.63
N GLY A 95 29.00 -5.66 9.38
CA GLY A 95 29.41 -6.45 8.23
C GLY A 95 28.92 -5.82 6.94
N ASN A 96 29.40 -6.35 5.82
CA ASN A 96 28.98 -5.93 4.50
C ASN A 96 27.75 -6.73 4.01
N ILE A 97 26.89 -7.18 4.93
CA ILE A 97 25.69 -7.93 4.61
C ILE A 97 24.49 -6.98 4.69
N MET A 98 23.81 -6.86 3.56
CA MET A 98 22.64 -6.01 3.36
C MET A 98 21.45 -6.92 3.07
N SER A 99 20.28 -6.63 3.66
CA SER A 99 19.10 -7.46 3.47
C SER A 99 17.82 -6.66 3.33
N VAL A 100 16.82 -7.27 2.70
CA VAL A 100 15.48 -6.71 2.53
C VAL A 100 14.47 -7.82 2.84
N SER A 101 13.38 -7.47 3.52
CA SER A 101 12.33 -8.40 3.92
C SER A 101 11.00 -7.98 3.32
N ILE A 102 10.41 -8.88 2.55
CA ILE A 102 9.20 -8.67 1.74
C ILE A 102 8.11 -9.55 2.34
N ALA A 103 6.92 -8.99 2.57
CA ALA A 103 5.79 -9.82 2.94
C ALA A 103 5.29 -10.56 1.70
N LYS A 104 4.92 -11.82 1.87
CA LYS A 104 4.33 -12.62 0.79
C LYS A 104 2.94 -12.11 0.42
N ASP A 105 2.18 -11.68 1.43
CA ASP A 105 0.81 -11.20 1.29
C ASP A 105 0.73 -9.73 1.72
N GLY A 106 -0.01 -8.92 0.95
CA GLY A 106 -0.12 -7.47 1.14
C GLY A 106 1.16 -6.71 0.76
N GLY A 107 1.23 -5.42 1.08
CA GLY A 107 2.39 -4.56 0.83
C GLY A 107 2.27 -3.66 -0.41
N GLY A 108 1.27 -3.90 -1.25
CA GLY A 108 0.90 -2.98 -2.33
C GLY A 108 0.10 -1.81 -1.78
N VAL A 109 0.69 -0.61 -1.74
CA VAL A 109 -0.09 0.62 -1.49
C VAL A 109 -0.93 0.89 -2.74
N VAL A 110 -2.22 1.15 -2.58
CA VAL A 110 -3.02 1.64 -3.72
C VAL A 110 -2.65 3.09 -3.94
N GLY A 111 -1.78 3.33 -4.91
CA GLY A 111 -1.61 4.65 -5.49
C GLY A 111 -2.86 4.95 -6.31
N GLY A 112 -3.70 5.86 -5.82
CA GLY A 112 -4.74 6.48 -6.63
C GLY A 112 -4.07 7.12 -7.85
N SER A 113 -4.52 6.71 -9.04
CA SER A 113 -4.29 7.47 -10.28
C SER A 113 -5.05 8.79 -10.25
#